data_AF-A0A0M1JXJ7-F1
#
_entry.id   AF-A0A0M1JXJ7-F1
#
_cell.length_a   1.000
_cell.length_b   1.000
_cell.length_c   1.000
_cell.angle_alpha   90.00
_cell.angle_beta   90.00
_cell.angle_gamma   90.00
#
_symmetry.space_group_name_H-M   'P 1'
#
loop_
_entity.id
_entity.type
_entity.pdbx_description
1 polymer ?
#
loop_
_entity_poly.entity_id
_entity_poly.type
_entity_poly.pdbx_seq_one_letter_code
_entity_poly.pdbx_strand_id
1 'polypeptide(L)' 'MTMTTKQMIKERLENLTEEQLNQINQAIEELTGNQDSVKPPSLMSKLTQVKIDASENFSIQVGASLGRDVSEG' A
#
# COMPACT_ATOMS: atom_id res chain seq x y z
N MET A 1 -15.31 31.41 -9.48
CA MET A 1 -13.96 30.88 -9.27
C MET A 1 -14.04 29.88 -8.12
N THR A 2 -13.70 28.61 -8.35
CA THR A 2 -13.74 27.59 -7.30
C THR A 2 -12.46 27.67 -6.50
N MET A 3 -12.56 27.88 -5.19
CA MET A 3 -11.38 27.92 -4.32
C MET A 3 -10.67 26.56 -4.32
N THR A 4 -9.35 26.60 -4.28
CA THR A 4 -8.56 25.39 -4.16
C THR A 4 -8.57 24.89 -2.72
N THR A 5 -8.48 23.57 -2.52
CA THR A 5 -8.41 22.97 -1.18
C THR A 5 -7.29 23.57 -0.32
N LYS A 6 -6.16 23.94 -0.96
CA LYS A 6 -5.03 24.60 -0.28
C LYS A 6 -5.41 25.99 0.27
N GLN A 7 -6.20 26.77 -0.47
CA GLN A 7 -6.66 28.08 -0.01
C GLN A 7 -7.64 27.95 1.17
N MET A 8 -8.57 27.01 1.09
CA MET A 8 -9.52 26.75 2.18
C MET A 8 -8.82 26.31 3.48
N ILE A 9 -7.74 25.52 3.37
CA ILE A 9 -6.95 25.13 4.54
C ILE A 9 -6.24 26.34 5.15
N LYS A 10 -5.62 27.21 4.33
CA LYS A 10 -4.94 28.42 4.82
C LYS A 10 -5.88 29.33 5.62
N GLU A 11 -7.06 29.62 5.10
CA GLU A 11 -8.06 30.46 5.79
C GLU A 11 -8.51 29.86 7.13
N ARG A 12 -8.58 28.53 7.22
CA ARG A 12 -8.94 27.85 8.47
C ARG A 12 -7.82 27.88 9.50
N LEU A 13 -6.55 27.91 9.07
CA LEU A 13 -5.40 27.95 9.97
C LEU A 13 -5.16 29.35 10.56
N GLU A 14 -5.49 30.41 9.83
CA GLU A 14 -5.25 31.81 10.25
C GLU A 14 -5.94 32.20 11.58
N ASN A 15 -7.02 31.51 11.95
CA ASN A 15 -7.82 31.83 13.13
C ASN A 15 -7.56 30.88 14.32
N LEU A 16 -6.58 29.98 14.21
CA LEU A 16 -6.28 29.01 15.26
C LEU A 16 -5.26 29.54 16.26
N THR A 17 -5.34 29.06 17.49
CA THR A 17 -4.32 29.33 18.51
C THR A 17 -3.06 28.50 18.26
N GLU A 18 -1.92 28.92 18.83
CA GLU A 18 -0.66 28.16 18.73
C GLU A 18 -0.80 26.71 19.19
N GLU A 19 -1.60 26.45 20.24
CA GLU A 19 -1.84 25.11 20.76
C GLU A 19 -2.59 24.23 19.75
N GLN A 20 -3.58 24.79 19.05
CA GLN A 20 -4.31 24.10 17.98
C GLN A 20 -3.44 23.87 16.74
N LEU A 21 -2.56 24.82 16.42
CA LEU A 21 -1.59 24.67 15.33
C LEU A 21 -0.57 23.56 15.62
N ASN A 22 -0.13 23.41 16.88
CA ASN A 22 0.76 22.33 17.29
C ASN A 22 0.08 20.95 17.16
N GLN A 23 -1.21 20.83 17.51
CA GLN A 23 -1.97 19.58 17.31
C GLN A 23 -2.09 19.22 15.83
N ILE A 24 -2.33 20.20 14.96
CA ILE A 24 -2.36 19.99 13.51
C ILE A 24 -0.99 19.56 12.99
N ASN A 25 0.09 20.18 13.48
CA ASN A 25 1.44 19.80 13.07
C ASN A 25 1.76 18.34 13.47
N GLN A 26 1.40 17.92 14.68
CA GLN A 26 1.53 16.51 15.11
C GLN A 26 0.72 15.57 14.21
N ALA A 27 -0.53 15.92 13.88
CA ALA A 27 -1.35 15.12 12.98
C ALA A 27 -0.74 15.01 11.56
N ILE A 28 -0.11 16.08 11.07
CA ILE A 28 0.60 16.06 9.78
C ILE A 28 1.83 15.15 9.88
N GLU A 29 2.63 15.26 10.94
CA GLU A 29 3.80 14.41 11.16
C GLU A 29 3.43 12.93 11.25
N GLU A 30 2.34 12.59 11.92
CA GLU A 30 1.81 11.22 11.96
C GLU A 30 1.36 10.73 10.58
N LEU A 31 0.71 11.60 9.79
CA LEU A 31 0.27 11.25 8.44
C LEU A 31 1.45 11.04 7.49
N THR A 32 2.45 11.92 7.52
CA THR A 32 3.63 11.84 6.65
C THR A 32 4.62 10.78 7.11
N GLY A 33 4.81 10.62 8.42
CA GLY A 33 5.64 9.59 9.01
C GLY A 33 5.11 8.18 8.75
N ASN A 34 3.78 8.02 8.67
CA ASN A 34 3.17 6.77 8.19
C ASN A 34 3.31 6.58 6.67
N GLN A 35 3.43 7.65 5.87
CA GLN A 35 3.64 7.53 4.42
C GLN A 35 5.04 7.03 4.04
N ASP A 36 6.08 7.35 4.81
CA ASP A 36 7.44 6.83 4.59
C ASP A 36 7.53 5.29 4.77
N SER A 37 6.57 4.70 5.47
CA SER A 37 6.51 3.25 5.73
C SER A 37 5.75 2.45 4.67
N VAL A 38 5.03 3.10 3.74
CA VAL A 38 4.32 2.40 2.66
C VAL A 38 5.28 2.09 1.53
N LYS A 39 6.25 1.21 1.81
CA LYS A 39 7.09 0.62 0.77
C LYS A 39 6.16 -0.08 -0.22
N PRO A 40 6.20 0.26 -1.52
CA PRO A 40 5.35 -0.41 -2.48
C PRO A 40 5.58 -1.93 -2.38
N PRO A 41 4.51 -2.74 -2.38
CA PRO A 41 4.66 -4.17 -2.20
C PRO A 41 5.59 -4.72 -3.28
N SER A 42 6.55 -5.54 -2.85
CA SER A 42 7.52 -6.14 -3.75
C SER A 42 6.81 -6.96 -4.82
N LEU A 43 7.46 -7.18 -5.96
CA LEU A 43 6.93 -8.05 -7.01
C LEU A 43 6.55 -9.43 -6.43
N MET A 44 7.38 -9.97 -5.54
CA MET A 44 7.11 -11.25 -4.87
C MET A 44 5.84 -11.18 -4.01
N SER A 45 5.66 -10.10 -3.24
CA SER A 45 4.47 -9.88 -2.42
C SER A 45 3.19 -9.74 -3.25
N LYS A 46 3.30 -9.25 -4.49
CA LYS A 46 2.17 -9.20 -5.43
C LYS A 46 1.89 -10.59 -6.04
N LEU A 47 2.94 -11.32 -6.40
CA LEU A 47 2.83 -12.68 -6.96
C LEU A 47 2.20 -13.65 -5.95
N THR A 48 2.50 -13.53 -4.65
CA THR A 48 1.89 -14.39 -3.61
C THR A 48 0.39 -14.12 -3.39
N GLN A 49 -0.12 -12.97 -3.82
CA GLN A 49 -1.55 -12.64 -3.74
C GLN A 49 -2.34 -13.16 -4.95
N VAL A 50 -1.67 -13.59 -6.01
CA VAL A 50 -2.33 -14.19 -7.18
C VAL A 50 -2.83 -15.57 -6.80
N LYS A 51 -4.14 -15.70 -6.60
CA LYS A 51 -4.81 -16.98 -6.54
C LYS A 51 -5.00 -17.48 -7.97
N ILE A 52 -4.29 -18.54 -8.32
CA ILE A 52 -4.48 -19.22 -9.60
C ILE A 52 -5.60 -20.24 -9.36
N ASP A 53 -6.73 -20.05 -10.03
CA ASP A 53 -7.75 -21.10 -10.15
C ASP A 53 -7.20 -22.15 -11.11
N ALA A 54 -6.50 -23.12 -10.56
CA ALA A 54 -5.77 -24.12 -11.30
C ALA A 54 -6.45 -25.48 -11.15
N SER A 55 -6.44 -26.28 -12.22
CA SER A 55 -6.89 -27.68 -12.16
C SER A 55 -6.11 -28.46 -11.11
N GLU A 56 -6.71 -29.50 -10.52
CA GLU A 56 -6.06 -30.35 -9.49
C GLU A 56 -4.66 -30.83 -9.88
N ASN A 57 -4.43 -31.09 -11.18
CA ASN A 57 -3.15 -31.59 -11.70
C ASN A 57 -2.14 -30.50 -12.10
N PHE A 58 -2.41 -29.22 -11.80
CA PHE A 58 -1.56 -28.10 -12.24
C PHE A 58 -0.11 -28.23 -11.73
N SER A 59 0.07 -28.55 -10.45
CA SER A 59 1.40 -28.72 -9.85
C SER A 59 2.20 -29.84 -10.52
N ILE A 60 1.52 -30.93 -10.91
CA ILE A 60 2.13 -32.08 -11.59
C ILE A 60 2.58 -31.67 -13.00
N GLN A 61 1.72 -30.96 -13.74
CA GLN A 61 2.03 -30.49 -15.09
C GLN A 61 3.18 -29.47 -15.09
N VAL A 62 3.17 -28.53 -14.16
CA VAL A 62 4.25 -27.54 -14.01
C VAL A 62 5.56 -28.24 -13.65
N GLY A 63 5.54 -29.16 -12.69
CA GLY A 63 6.72 -29.96 -12.31
C GLY A 63 7.31 -30.73 -13.48
N ALA A 64 6.46 -31.43 -14.25
CA ALA A 64 6.87 -32.16 -15.45
C ALA A 64 7.44 -31.23 -16.53
N SER A 65 6.81 -30.07 -16.77
CA SER A 65 7.27 -29.08 -17.77
C SER A 65 8.61 -28.44 -17.42
N LEU A 66 8.93 -28.35 -16.13
CA LEU A 66 10.19 -27.81 -15.61
C LEU A 66 11.26 -28.90 -15.41
N GLY A 67 11.00 -30.14 -15.86
CA GLY A 67 11.93 -31.25 -15.76
C GLY A 67 12.20 -31.74 -14.33
N ARG A 68 11.31 -31.41 -13.38
CA ARG A 68 11.33 -32.04 -12.06
C ARG A 68 10.64 -33.39 -12.16
N ASP A 69 11.35 -34.44 -11.75
CA ASP A 69 10.78 -35.78 -11.59
C ASP A 69 9.66 -35.69 -10.54
N VAL A 70 8.41 -35.67 -11.03
CA VAL A 70 7.20 -35.70 -10.21
C VAL A 70 6.83 -37.16 -9.93
N SER A 71 7.77 -37.93 -9.37
CA SER A 71 7.44 -39.19 -8.72
C SER A 71 6.72 -38.87 -7.42
N GLU A 72 5.40 -38.98 -7.45
CA GLU A 72 4.51 -38.89 -6.29
C GLU A 72 4.95 -39.90 -5.22
N GLY A 73 5.01 -39.43 -3.97
CA GLY A 73 5.00 -40.26 -2.77
C GLY A 73 3.70 -40.06 -2.03
#